data_AF-A0A9E5AV82-F1
#
_entry.id   AF-A0A9E5AV82-F1
#
_cell.length_a   1.000
_cell.length_b   1.000
_cell.length_c   1.000
_cell.angle_alpha   90.00
_cell.angle_beta   90.00
_cell.angle_gamma   90.00
#
_symmetry.space_group_name_H-M   'P 1'
#
loop_
_entity.id
_entity.type
_entity.pdbx_description
1 polymer ?
#
loop_
_entity_poly.entity_id
_entity_poly.type
_entity_poly.pdbx_seq_one_letter_code
_entity_poly.pdbx_strand_id
1 'polypeptide(L)'
;MSAISAAEWQTVGAAKTNFTGKPLAGDTAPALSTHFTNAGSRALRRTFAKTTAFDPAKPHRIEWRWRFDGKPGDFGNSFNDRINFFAADQPQGGSNASSSWIIGLATASEPGREVHEGKWFFFDRQDDGDFKKENMINTGLSLVPGAIYSFSVTVDPAAGVYSATIHDGARSFTETGLHFRNDRKGAHPVLHFGGSASNAGDDHSFSLGEIRITSLAENAPIVAKQPRETKSPKPVATDFKETAPSLASGSVQVQIFEDLVKGAELDFENARAITEYREPAMAFTRLPVKYSANALALDRSSPFVLIARTELTRPAGEYKLRVRARGAARLFLGDKLVLTTKPQKTASDGHEDVPEPGKPDVAGLHLAHYSHQETTVTVKLDGSPRTVTLVALIGGKGLVPTPGELSVAIGKLGELPQLLGAPDAPLLNDEAWENFASTQSERHALADTHRRREASTAVTAAWQRYHAQVREHTRGLPPIPLPALVAGLPEFNAIDRFLNAHLAIAKAKPTALTDDLEFLRRLSLDTIGLLPTPNEIRSFLAEPPASRRERAITRLLAHPGWADHWVSYWQDALAENPGIVKADLNNSGPFRWWLHQSFSDGLPFARLVAELVQMEGSLVQGAPAAFRMASLNDAP
;
A
#
# COMPACT_ATOMS: atom_id res chain seq x y z
N MET A 1 32.00 16.33 18.38
CA MET A 1 30.72 15.79 18.87
C MET A 1 30.46 16.39 20.24
N SER A 2 29.33 17.06 20.42
CA SER A 2 28.86 17.51 21.74
C SER A 2 27.48 16.89 21.98
N ALA A 3 27.34 16.06 23.00
CA ALA A 3 26.04 15.61 23.50
C ALA A 3 25.37 16.79 24.23
N ILE A 4 24.08 17.01 23.96
CA ILE A 4 23.32 18.13 24.53
C ILE A 4 22.61 17.67 25.81
N SER A 5 22.80 18.39 26.92
CA SER A 5 22.15 18.04 28.19
C SER A 5 20.77 18.68 28.35
N ALA A 6 19.91 18.06 29.16
CA ALA A 6 18.54 18.55 29.39
C ALA A 6 18.46 19.97 29.99
N ALA A 7 19.48 20.40 30.74
CA ALA A 7 19.54 21.72 31.38
C ALA A 7 19.75 22.88 30.39
N GLU A 8 20.14 22.58 29.14
CA GLU A 8 20.42 23.56 28.10
C GLU A 8 19.18 23.93 27.25
N TRP A 9 18.02 23.36 27.57
CA TRP A 9 16.76 23.56 26.88
C TRP A 9 15.83 24.55 27.60
N GLN A 10 15.19 25.42 26.84
CA GLN A 10 14.21 26.41 27.32
C GLN A 10 12.83 26.08 26.75
N THR A 11 11.78 26.24 27.56
CA THR A 11 10.39 26.19 27.08
C THR A 11 9.88 27.56 26.70
N VAL A 12 9.17 27.63 25.57
CA VAL A 12 8.48 28.84 25.12
C VAL A 12 6.98 28.68 25.39
N GLY A 13 6.35 29.65 26.07
CA GLY A 13 4.93 29.62 26.47
C GLY A 13 4.67 29.02 27.86
N ALA A 14 3.39 28.92 28.26
CA ALA A 14 2.98 28.40 29.57
C ALA A 14 3.00 26.85 29.60
N ALA A 15 4.18 26.24 29.51
CA ALA A 15 4.38 24.80 29.64
C ALA A 15 4.87 24.43 31.05
N LYS A 16 4.33 23.35 31.64
CA LYS A 16 4.94 22.70 32.81
C LYS A 16 5.95 21.68 32.29
N THR A 17 7.23 22.03 32.25
CA THR A 17 8.31 21.11 31.90
C THR A 17 8.58 20.19 33.09
N ASN A 18 8.16 18.92 33.02
CA ASN A 18 8.51 17.92 34.03
C ASN A 18 9.65 17.05 33.48
N PHE A 19 10.85 17.19 34.03
CA PHE A 19 12.04 16.42 33.66
C PHE A 19 12.06 15.01 34.28
N THR A 20 10.99 14.24 34.15
CA THR A 20 10.83 12.96 34.88
C THR A 20 10.67 11.72 33.99
N GLY A 21 11.03 11.81 32.71
CA GLY A 21 10.96 10.69 31.77
C GLY A 21 11.99 9.59 32.04
N LYS A 22 11.57 8.32 31.98
CA LYS A 22 12.50 7.19 31.80
C LYS A 22 13.28 7.37 30.49
N PRO A 23 14.58 7.01 30.42
CA PRO A 23 15.34 7.01 29.16
C PRO A 23 14.58 6.28 28.04
N LEU A 24 14.68 6.77 26.80
CA LEU A 24 14.24 6.00 25.64
C LEU A 24 15.11 4.73 25.55
N ALA A 25 14.53 3.60 25.16
CA ALA A 25 15.23 2.31 25.16
C ALA A 25 16.54 2.39 24.35
N GLY A 26 17.69 2.20 25.02
CA GLY A 26 19.02 2.31 24.45
C GLY A 26 19.81 3.59 24.81
N ASP A 27 19.17 4.57 25.44
CA ASP A 27 19.83 5.80 25.89
C ASP A 27 20.26 5.68 27.37
N THR A 28 21.42 6.21 27.73
CA THR A 28 21.91 6.27 29.12
C THR A 28 21.44 7.53 29.86
N ALA A 29 21.01 8.56 29.13
CA ALA A 29 20.49 9.81 29.67
C ALA A 29 18.94 9.78 29.75
N PRO A 30 18.34 10.44 30.76
CA PRO A 30 16.89 10.55 30.85
C PRO A 30 16.32 11.28 29.63
N ALA A 31 15.17 10.80 29.14
CA ALA A 31 14.48 11.40 28.02
C ALA A 31 13.88 12.75 28.45
N LEU A 32 13.94 13.73 27.55
CA LEU A 32 13.28 15.02 27.76
C LEU A 32 11.83 14.91 27.33
N SER A 33 10.95 14.66 28.31
CA SER A 33 9.50 14.56 28.11
C SER A 33 8.83 15.93 28.26
N THR A 34 7.97 16.27 27.30
CA THR A 34 7.19 17.52 27.29
C THR A 34 5.72 17.22 27.15
N HIS A 35 4.88 17.95 27.90
CA HIS A 35 3.42 17.92 27.79
C HIS A 35 2.90 19.35 27.64
N PHE A 36 2.22 19.65 26.55
CA PHE A 36 1.66 20.97 26.26
C PHE A 36 0.13 20.94 26.44
N THR A 37 -0.43 21.79 27.30
CA THR A 37 -1.88 21.88 27.57
C THR A 37 -2.47 23.26 27.25
N ASN A 38 -3.43 23.37 26.30
CA ASN A 38 -4.11 24.60 25.82
C ASN A 38 -3.43 25.42 24.68
N ALA A 39 -4.22 26.26 23.99
CA ALA A 39 -3.85 27.10 22.85
C ALA A 39 -2.61 28.02 23.07
N GLY A 40 -1.85 28.27 21.99
CA GLY A 40 -0.69 29.17 21.90
C GLY A 40 0.56 28.50 21.29
N SER A 41 1.52 29.30 20.80
CA SER A 41 2.82 28.80 20.32
C SER A 41 3.64 28.18 21.46
N ARG A 42 3.88 26.86 21.41
CA ARG A 42 4.56 26.13 22.49
C ARG A 42 5.57 25.14 21.95
N ALA A 43 6.79 25.23 22.45
CA ALA A 43 7.85 24.37 21.98
C ALA A 43 9.01 24.29 22.96
N LEU A 44 9.82 23.26 22.73
CA LEU A 44 11.13 23.12 23.32
C LEU A 44 12.17 23.77 22.42
N ARG A 45 12.94 24.71 22.95
CA ARG A 45 13.87 25.57 22.21
C ARG A 45 15.27 25.52 22.82
N ARG A 46 16.31 25.47 21.98
CA ARG A 46 17.70 25.77 22.35
C ARG A 46 18.27 26.82 21.41
N THR A 47 18.79 27.91 21.94
CA THR A 47 19.48 28.96 21.17
C THR A 47 20.99 28.76 21.32
N PHE A 48 21.75 28.76 20.22
CA PHE A 48 23.21 28.69 20.30
C PHE A 48 23.81 30.10 20.24
N ALA A 49 24.62 30.45 21.25
CA ALA A 49 25.35 31.72 21.29
C ALA A 49 26.51 31.72 20.29
N LYS A 50 26.92 32.92 19.82
CA LYS A 50 28.01 33.15 18.85
C LYS A 50 29.39 32.61 19.27
N THR A 51 29.52 32.09 20.49
CA THR A 51 30.78 31.65 21.12
C THR A 51 30.81 30.16 21.49
N THR A 52 29.91 29.33 20.95
CA THR A 52 29.89 27.89 21.24
C THR A 52 30.59 27.05 20.16
N ALA A 53 31.00 25.83 20.52
CA ALA A 53 31.74 24.85 19.70
C ALA A 53 31.02 24.35 18.42
N PHE A 54 29.99 25.05 17.97
CA PHE A 54 29.14 24.74 16.84
C PHE A 54 28.91 26.02 16.02
N ASP A 55 29.34 26.01 14.77
CA ASP A 55 29.08 27.08 13.81
C ASP A 55 27.90 26.68 12.92
N PRO A 56 26.71 27.28 13.11
CA PRO A 56 25.51 26.95 12.34
C PRO A 56 25.61 27.34 10.87
N ALA A 57 26.60 28.15 10.48
CA ALA A 57 26.81 28.59 9.11
C ALA A 57 27.67 27.61 8.31
N LYS A 58 28.31 26.62 8.98
CA LYS A 58 29.12 25.58 8.34
C LYS A 58 28.32 24.27 8.19
N PRO A 59 28.71 23.38 7.25
CA PRO A 59 28.08 22.08 7.12
C PRO A 59 28.12 21.27 8.43
N HIS A 60 26.98 20.69 8.79
CA HIS A 60 26.85 19.94 10.04
C HIS A 60 25.78 18.85 9.95
N ARG A 61 25.89 17.85 10.83
CA ARG A 61 24.91 16.78 11.00
C ARG A 61 24.28 16.85 12.38
N ILE A 62 22.95 16.68 12.43
CA ILE A 62 22.13 16.64 13.63
C ILE A 62 21.43 15.29 13.69
N GLU A 63 21.57 14.60 14.81
CA GLU A 63 21.00 13.27 15.03
C GLU A 63 20.23 13.26 16.34
N TRP A 64 19.03 12.68 16.36
CA TRP A 64 18.23 12.57 17.57
C TRP A 64 17.25 11.40 17.51
N ARG A 65 16.69 11.07 18.68
CA ARG A 65 15.60 10.11 18.84
C ARG A 65 14.36 10.81 19.37
N TRP A 66 13.19 10.39 18.92
CA TRP A 66 11.91 11.00 19.25
C TRP A 66 10.82 9.94 19.42
N ARG A 67 9.94 10.11 20.40
CA ARG A 67 8.78 9.24 20.65
C ARG A 67 7.55 10.09 20.94
N PHE A 68 6.42 9.74 20.33
CA PHE A 68 5.14 10.33 20.68
C PHE A 68 4.56 9.67 21.93
N ASP A 69 4.17 10.48 22.90
CA ASP A 69 3.61 10.05 24.19
C ASP A 69 2.11 10.40 24.34
N GLY A 70 1.53 11.08 23.35
CA GLY A 70 0.10 11.43 23.33
C GLY A 70 -0.79 10.29 22.82
N LYS A 71 -2.10 10.55 22.79
CA LYS A 71 -3.12 9.67 22.24
C LYS A 71 -3.36 9.96 20.75
N PRO A 72 -3.80 8.96 19.96
CA PRO A 72 -4.35 9.21 18.62
C PRO A 72 -5.50 10.23 18.71
N GLY A 73 -5.41 11.36 18.00
CA GLY A 73 -6.38 12.46 18.05
C GLY A 73 -5.97 13.68 18.88
N ASP A 74 -4.86 13.60 19.62
CA ASP A 74 -4.27 14.74 20.35
C ASP A 74 -3.68 15.82 19.41
N PHE A 75 -3.49 15.48 18.14
CA PHE A 75 -3.25 16.48 17.11
C PHE A 75 -4.60 16.96 16.57
N GLY A 76 -5.00 18.19 16.88
CA GLY A 76 -6.18 18.77 16.27
C GLY A 76 -5.97 19.03 14.77
N ASN A 77 -7.01 19.60 14.14
CA ASN A 77 -7.10 19.86 12.69
C ASN A 77 -6.07 20.87 12.12
N SER A 78 -4.91 21.06 12.75
CA SER A 78 -3.90 22.03 12.37
C SER A 78 -2.62 21.35 11.85
N PHE A 79 -2.10 21.84 10.72
CA PHE A 79 -0.81 21.43 10.11
C PHE A 79 0.41 21.99 10.88
N ASN A 80 0.43 21.86 12.21
CA ASN A 80 1.33 22.69 13.02
C ASN A 80 2.37 21.98 13.87
N ASP A 81 2.37 20.66 13.96
CA ASP A 81 3.45 19.97 14.66
C ASP A 81 4.71 19.81 13.81
N ARG A 82 5.72 20.59 14.20
CA ARG A 82 6.94 20.83 13.42
C ARG A 82 8.17 20.54 14.26
N ILE A 83 9.15 19.86 13.67
CA ILE A 83 10.53 19.93 14.13
C ILE A 83 11.22 20.94 13.20
N ASN A 84 11.55 22.12 13.73
CA ASN A 84 12.16 23.21 12.98
C ASN A 84 13.61 23.42 13.46
N PHE A 85 14.52 23.65 12.53
CA PHE A 85 15.77 24.35 12.82
C PHE A 85 15.63 25.78 12.31
N PHE A 86 15.79 26.78 13.17
CA PHE A 86 15.74 28.18 12.79
C PHE A 86 17.14 28.77 12.78
N ALA A 87 17.37 29.75 11.90
CA ALA A 87 18.50 30.67 12.03
C ALA A 87 18.12 31.97 12.76
N ALA A 88 16.91 32.11 13.35
CA ALA A 88 16.43 33.37 13.94
C ALA A 88 15.97 33.25 15.40
N ASP A 89 15.94 34.40 16.08
CA ASP A 89 15.85 34.60 17.53
C ASP A 89 14.41 34.69 18.10
N GLN A 90 13.36 34.72 17.27
CA GLN A 90 11.95 34.81 17.72
C GLN A 90 11.02 33.79 17.03
N PRO A 91 10.10 33.15 17.76
CA PRO A 91 9.00 32.39 17.17
C PRO A 91 7.92 33.37 16.74
N GLN A 92 8.08 34.03 15.59
CA GLN A 92 6.97 34.81 15.05
C GLN A 92 5.85 33.86 14.64
N GLY A 93 4.69 34.01 15.27
CA GLY A 93 3.46 33.33 14.85
C GLY A 93 3.16 33.71 13.41
N GLY A 94 2.98 32.71 12.55
CA GLY A 94 2.74 32.90 11.12
C GLY A 94 3.81 32.28 10.24
N SER A 95 3.45 32.08 8.98
CA SER A 95 4.13 31.36 7.88
C SER A 95 5.56 31.79 7.50
N ASN A 96 6.26 32.63 8.27
CA ASN A 96 7.39 33.43 7.76
C ASN A 96 8.72 33.29 8.55
N ALA A 97 9.12 32.07 8.96
CA ALA A 97 10.38 31.86 9.67
C ALA A 97 11.57 31.53 8.75
N SER A 98 12.74 32.11 9.08
CA SER A 98 13.95 32.27 8.26
C SER A 98 14.91 31.05 8.26
N SER A 99 15.43 30.63 7.10
CA SER A 99 16.39 29.52 6.86
C SER A 99 16.06 28.24 7.62
N SER A 100 14.90 27.66 7.33
CA SER A 100 14.42 26.45 8.00
C SER A 100 14.33 25.25 7.05
N TRP A 101 14.79 24.10 7.56
CA TRP A 101 14.36 22.79 7.09
C TRP A 101 13.28 22.27 8.05
N ILE A 102 12.32 21.52 7.51
CA ILE A 102 11.14 21.09 8.25
C ILE A 102 10.98 19.59 8.07
N ILE A 103 10.99 18.88 9.19
CA ILE A 103 10.44 17.53 9.27
C ILE A 103 9.08 17.66 9.96
N GLY A 104 8.04 17.31 9.21
CA GLY A 104 6.65 17.52 9.62
C GLY A 104 5.87 16.22 9.71
N LEU A 105 4.85 16.23 10.55
CA LEU A 105 3.81 15.21 10.61
C LEU A 105 2.52 15.84 10.07
N ALA A 106 1.85 15.18 9.12
CA ALA A 106 0.54 15.65 8.67
C ALA A 106 -0.56 15.09 9.56
N THR A 107 -1.43 15.95 10.07
CA THR A 107 -2.41 15.58 11.10
C THR A 107 -3.85 15.95 10.75
N ALA A 108 -4.10 16.45 9.54
CA ALA A 108 -5.46 16.69 9.05
C ALA A 108 -5.57 16.65 7.53
N SER A 109 -6.74 16.24 7.04
CA SER A 109 -7.18 16.45 5.66
C SER A 109 -7.97 17.76 5.58
N GLU A 110 -7.42 18.80 4.93
CA GLU A 110 -8.24 19.94 4.50
C GLU A 110 -8.91 19.64 3.15
N PRO A 111 -10.17 20.07 2.91
CA PRO A 111 -10.80 19.95 1.60
C PRO A 111 -9.94 20.65 0.53
N GLY A 112 -9.43 19.86 -0.42
CA GLY A 112 -8.56 20.37 -1.50
C GLY A 112 -7.06 20.29 -1.24
N ARG A 113 -6.61 19.79 -0.08
CA ARG A 113 -5.20 19.48 0.21
C ARG A 113 -5.10 18.02 0.65
N GLU A 114 -4.85 17.12 -0.30
CA GLU A 114 -4.61 15.69 -0.02
C GLU A 114 -3.30 15.51 0.74
N VAL A 115 -3.35 15.52 2.07
CA VAL A 115 -2.22 15.14 2.91
C VAL A 115 -2.63 13.94 3.75
N HIS A 116 -1.80 12.89 3.71
CA HIS A 116 -2.07 11.64 4.41
C HIS A 116 -1.89 11.83 5.91
N GLU A 117 -3.00 11.78 6.65
CA GLU A 117 -3.03 11.86 8.10
C GLU A 117 -2.09 10.83 8.75
N GLY A 118 -1.34 11.25 9.76
CA GLY A 118 -0.41 10.42 10.52
C GLY A 118 0.85 10.00 9.77
N LYS A 119 1.25 10.64 8.67
CA LYS A 119 2.49 10.32 7.93
C LYS A 119 3.59 11.36 8.15
N TRP A 120 4.85 10.91 8.14
CA TRP A 120 6.05 11.75 8.19
C TRP A 120 6.44 12.29 6.81
N PHE A 121 6.84 13.56 6.74
CA PHE A 121 7.26 14.22 5.50
C PHE A 121 8.53 15.05 5.66
N PHE A 122 9.28 15.19 4.56
CA PHE A 122 10.37 16.17 4.41
C PHE A 122 9.94 17.30 3.49
N PHE A 123 10.41 18.52 3.73
CA PHE A 123 10.04 19.70 2.94
C PHE A 123 11.07 20.06 1.86
N ASP A 124 10.64 20.42 0.65
CA ASP A 124 11.55 20.67 -0.49
C ASP A 124 11.08 21.83 -1.41
N ARG A 125 11.13 23.09 -0.94
CA ARG A 125 11.02 24.29 -1.81
C ARG A 125 11.31 25.62 -1.11
N GLN A 126 11.78 26.61 -1.86
CA GLN A 126 11.85 28.02 -1.46
C GLN A 126 10.51 28.73 -1.79
N ASP A 127 9.53 28.73 -0.89
CA ASP A 127 8.25 29.46 -1.07
C ASP A 127 7.81 30.07 0.28
N ASP A 128 7.57 31.38 0.30
CA ASP A 128 7.14 32.15 1.48
C ASP A 128 5.63 31.92 1.82
N GLY A 129 4.97 30.97 1.13
CA GLY A 129 3.53 30.65 1.28
C GLY A 129 3.18 29.43 2.17
N ASP A 130 1.91 29.04 2.08
CA ASP A 130 1.31 27.89 2.78
C ASP A 130 1.95 26.53 2.40
N PHE A 131 1.87 25.54 3.29
CA PHE A 131 2.32 24.17 3.04
C PHE A 131 1.48 23.51 1.93
N LYS A 132 2.04 23.41 0.72
CA LYS A 132 1.42 22.71 -0.41
C LYS A 132 1.95 21.29 -0.52
N LYS A 133 1.07 20.35 -0.91
CA LYS A 133 1.40 18.93 -1.16
C LYS A 133 2.63 18.74 -2.05
N GLU A 134 2.76 19.59 -3.07
CA GLU A 134 3.86 19.55 -4.05
C GLU A 134 5.26 19.88 -3.47
N ASN A 135 5.33 20.44 -2.26
CA ASN A 135 6.56 20.81 -1.57
C ASN A 135 6.89 19.84 -0.42
N MET A 136 6.15 18.74 -0.30
CA MET A 136 6.31 17.74 0.75
C MET A 136 6.64 16.38 0.13
N ILE A 137 7.68 15.73 0.66
CA ILE A 137 8.10 14.40 0.26
C ILE A 137 7.62 13.43 1.34
N ASN A 138 6.69 12.56 0.95
CA ASN A 138 6.15 11.53 1.84
C ASN A 138 7.21 10.46 2.10
N THR A 139 7.55 10.24 3.36
CA THR A 139 8.53 9.22 3.74
C THR A 139 7.93 7.80 3.73
N GLY A 140 6.61 7.68 3.61
CA GLY A 140 5.86 6.42 3.70
C GLY A 140 5.67 5.91 5.14
N LEU A 141 6.41 6.47 6.10
CA LEU A 141 6.35 6.06 7.51
C LEU A 141 5.16 6.71 8.22
N SER A 142 4.37 5.88 8.91
CA SER A 142 3.30 6.36 9.81
C SER A 142 3.85 6.72 11.18
N LEU A 143 3.23 7.69 11.84
CA LEU A 143 3.31 7.90 13.27
C LEU A 143 2.61 6.75 13.99
N VAL A 144 3.32 6.13 14.93
CA VAL A 144 2.80 5.11 15.83
C VAL A 144 3.06 5.61 17.26
N PRO A 145 2.02 5.84 18.08
CA PRO A 145 2.20 6.23 19.49
C PRO A 145 3.11 5.25 20.23
N GLY A 146 4.07 5.78 21.00
CA GLY A 146 5.05 4.99 21.72
C GLY A 146 6.22 4.43 20.89
N ALA A 147 6.18 4.52 19.55
CA ALA A 147 7.30 4.11 18.70
C ALA A 147 8.45 5.13 18.75
N ILE A 148 9.69 4.64 18.75
CA ILE A 148 10.89 5.49 18.75
C ILE A 148 11.39 5.66 17.33
N TYR A 149 11.45 6.90 16.88
CA TYR A 149 12.02 7.29 15.60
C TYR A 149 13.43 7.83 15.82
N SER A 150 14.36 7.46 14.95
CA SER A 150 15.68 8.08 14.88
C SER A 150 15.81 8.92 13.62
N PHE A 151 16.31 10.13 13.77
CA PHE A 151 16.51 11.08 12.69
C PHE A 151 17.98 11.41 12.53
N SER A 152 18.41 11.60 11.27
CA SER A 152 19.74 12.10 10.92
C SER A 152 19.59 13.12 9.80
N VAL A 153 19.96 14.37 10.08
CA VAL A 153 19.84 15.49 9.15
C VAL A 153 21.20 16.08 8.90
N THR A 154 21.64 16.11 7.64
CA THR A 154 22.88 16.75 7.21
C THR A 154 22.53 18.04 6.48
N VAL A 155 23.09 19.15 6.92
CA VAL A 155 22.72 20.50 6.51
C VAL A 155 23.92 21.19 5.88
N ASP A 156 23.74 21.82 4.71
CA ASP A 156 24.65 22.80 4.14
C ASP A 156 23.96 24.17 4.11
N PRO A 157 24.22 25.01 5.13
CA PRO A 157 23.62 26.33 5.25
C PRO A 157 24.04 27.30 4.14
N ALA A 158 25.24 27.13 3.57
CA ALA A 158 25.76 28.02 2.52
C ALA A 158 25.08 27.73 1.18
N ALA A 159 24.83 26.45 0.89
CA ALA A 159 24.10 26.01 -0.30
C ALA A 159 22.57 26.08 -0.12
N GLY A 160 22.07 26.26 1.10
CA GLY A 160 20.63 26.31 1.38
C GLY A 160 19.94 24.96 1.18
N VAL A 161 20.67 23.86 1.35
CA VAL A 161 20.19 22.49 1.14
C VAL A 161 20.42 21.60 2.36
N TYR A 162 19.63 20.54 2.47
CA TYR A 162 19.81 19.50 3.46
C TYR A 162 19.50 18.11 2.90
N SER A 163 19.91 17.10 3.65
CA SER A 163 19.51 15.71 3.47
C SER A 163 18.96 15.20 4.79
N ALA A 164 17.88 14.43 4.76
CA ALA A 164 17.22 13.93 5.95
C ALA A 164 17.00 12.43 5.86
N THR A 165 17.18 11.75 6.98
CA THR A 165 16.86 10.34 7.17
C THR A 165 15.96 10.18 8.38
N ILE A 166 14.92 9.37 8.26
CA ILE A 166 14.05 8.91 9.34
C ILE A 166 14.09 7.38 9.38
N HIS A 167 14.11 6.80 10.58
CA HIS A 167 14.05 5.36 10.79
C HIS A 167 13.13 5.03 11.98
N ASP A 168 12.18 4.10 11.79
CA ASP A 168 11.15 3.74 12.78
C ASP A 168 11.49 2.50 13.64
N GLY A 169 12.69 1.94 13.45
CA GLY A 169 13.14 0.69 14.07
C GLY A 169 13.20 -0.49 13.10
N ALA A 170 12.42 -0.45 12.01
CA ALA A 170 12.35 -1.51 11.01
C ALA A 170 12.59 -1.01 9.57
N ARG A 171 12.21 0.23 9.28
CA ARG A 171 12.28 0.87 7.96
C ARG A 171 13.05 2.18 8.08
N SER A 172 13.85 2.50 7.07
CA SER A 172 14.46 3.83 6.87
C SER A 172 13.93 4.48 5.60
N PHE A 173 13.79 5.80 5.64
CA PHE A 173 13.61 6.62 4.45
C PHE A 173 14.66 7.75 4.48
N THR A 174 15.37 7.93 3.36
CA THR A 174 16.42 8.95 3.20
C THR A 174 16.16 9.74 1.94
N GLU A 175 16.32 11.06 2.03
CA GLU A 175 16.21 11.97 0.90
C GLU A 175 17.35 13.00 0.95
N THR A 176 17.83 13.40 -0.22
CA THR A 176 19.02 14.27 -0.35
C THR A 176 18.75 15.47 -1.26
N GLY A 177 19.48 16.57 -1.03
CA GLY A 177 19.38 17.76 -1.89
C GLY A 177 18.07 18.54 -1.72
N LEU A 178 17.48 18.46 -0.54
CA LEU A 178 16.25 19.16 -0.16
C LEU A 178 16.55 20.64 0.04
N HIS A 179 15.70 21.53 -0.48
CA HIS A 179 15.89 22.97 -0.32
C HIS A 179 15.31 23.48 0.99
N PHE A 180 15.96 24.48 1.59
CA PHE A 180 15.38 25.23 2.69
C PHE A 180 14.12 25.96 2.26
N ARG A 181 13.24 26.20 3.23
CA ARG A 181 11.97 26.91 3.01
C ARG A 181 12.16 28.35 2.50
N ASN A 182 13.20 29.03 2.96
CA ASN A 182 13.63 30.34 2.45
C ASN A 182 15.13 30.56 2.74
N ASP A 183 15.70 31.60 2.13
CA ASP A 183 17.10 32.01 2.21
C ASP A 183 17.36 33.10 3.27
N ARG A 184 16.35 33.47 4.07
CA ARG A 184 16.49 34.53 5.08
C ARG A 184 17.39 34.07 6.23
N LYS A 185 18.53 34.73 6.43
CA LYS A 185 19.48 34.45 7.51
C LYS A 185 19.11 35.25 8.76
N GLY A 186 18.86 34.59 9.90
CA GLY A 186 18.66 35.28 11.18
C GLY A 186 19.97 35.42 11.99
N ALA A 187 19.89 36.11 13.13
CA ALA A 187 21.07 36.49 13.93
C ALA A 187 21.61 35.38 14.85
N HIS A 188 20.79 34.38 15.21
CA HIS A 188 21.14 33.32 16.15
C HIS A 188 20.50 31.99 15.73
N PRO A 189 21.27 30.88 15.59
CA PRO A 189 20.70 29.57 15.31
C PRO A 189 19.92 29.04 16.52
N VAL A 190 18.82 28.34 16.25
CA VAL A 190 17.92 27.78 17.25
C VAL A 190 17.45 26.40 16.79
N LEU A 191 17.54 25.40 17.67
CA LEU A 191 16.91 24.10 17.48
C LEU A 191 15.56 24.07 18.21
N HIS A 192 14.50 23.64 17.52
CA HIS A 192 13.13 23.73 18.01
C HIS A 192 12.33 22.44 17.75
N PHE A 193 11.74 21.91 18.81
CA PHE A 193 10.86 20.74 18.76
C PHE A 193 9.46 21.16 19.27
N GLY A 194 8.44 21.09 18.41
CA GLY A 194 7.05 21.44 18.74
C GLY A 194 6.42 22.48 17.81
N GLY A 195 5.08 22.57 17.88
CA GLY A 195 4.23 23.36 16.98
C GLY A 195 3.58 24.61 17.57
N SER A 196 2.99 25.45 16.70
CA SER A 196 2.11 26.53 17.15
C SER A 196 0.66 26.04 17.19
N ALA A 197 0.13 25.80 18.39
CA ALA A 197 -1.28 25.48 18.57
C ALA A 197 -2.10 26.74 18.33
N SER A 198 -2.66 26.90 17.12
CA SER A 198 -3.49 28.05 16.78
C SER A 198 -4.90 27.95 17.37
N ASN A 199 -5.34 26.76 17.78
CA ASN A 199 -6.68 26.51 18.33
C ASN A 199 -6.62 25.83 19.70
N ALA A 200 -7.67 26.02 20.51
CA ALA A 200 -7.83 25.30 21.77
C ALA A 200 -8.21 23.84 21.48
N GLY A 201 -7.32 22.89 21.78
CA GLY A 201 -7.53 21.45 21.57
C GLY A 201 -6.28 20.63 21.19
N ASP A 202 -5.15 21.29 20.93
CA ASP A 202 -3.88 20.70 20.47
C ASP A 202 -2.97 20.29 21.66
N ASP A 203 -3.29 19.17 22.32
CA ASP A 203 -2.55 18.66 23.48
C ASP A 203 -1.42 17.70 23.06
N HIS A 204 -0.22 18.21 22.73
CA HIS A 204 0.86 17.37 22.24
C HIS A 204 1.83 16.91 23.36
N SER A 205 2.11 15.60 23.39
CA SER A 205 3.07 15.00 24.31
C SER A 205 4.13 14.19 23.56
N PHE A 206 5.41 14.48 23.78
CA PHE A 206 6.51 13.73 23.18
C PHE A 206 7.73 13.66 24.09
N SER A 207 8.60 12.68 23.82
CA SER A 207 9.89 12.49 24.47
C SER A 207 11.04 12.55 23.46
N LEU A 208 12.09 13.28 23.82
CA LEU A 208 13.34 13.36 23.06
C LEU A 208 14.45 12.56 23.77
N GLY A 209 15.18 11.76 22.99
CA GLY A 209 16.41 11.09 23.42
C GLY A 209 17.64 11.98 23.24
N GLU A 210 18.83 11.37 23.26
CA GLU A 210 20.09 12.10 23.05
C GLU A 210 20.10 12.82 21.69
N ILE A 211 20.47 14.11 21.69
CA ILE A 211 20.68 14.90 20.47
C ILE A 211 22.18 15.10 20.29
N ARG A 212 22.69 14.72 19.11
CA ARG A 212 24.10 14.88 18.73
C ARG A 212 24.24 15.85 17.57
N ILE A 213 25.18 16.77 17.71
CA ILE A 213 25.58 17.67 16.63
C ILE A 213 27.06 17.41 16.29
N THR A 214 27.32 17.22 15.01
CA THR A 214 28.64 16.93 14.46
C THR A 214 28.96 17.90 13.33
N SER A 215 29.99 18.73 13.51
CA SER A 215 30.53 19.57 12.43
C SER A 215 31.14 18.69 11.34
N LEU A 216 30.87 19.01 10.08
CA LEU A 216 31.42 18.32 8.92
C LEU A 216 32.51 19.17 8.26
N ALA A 217 33.38 18.54 7.46
CA ALA A 217 34.37 19.27 6.66
C ALA A 217 33.67 20.14 5.59
N GLU A 218 34.27 21.28 5.21
CA GLU A 218 33.68 22.30 4.31
C GLU A 218 33.30 21.79 2.90
N ASN A 219 33.71 20.57 2.52
CA ASN A 219 33.46 19.95 1.21
C ASN A 219 32.69 18.62 1.26
N ALA A 220 31.92 18.33 2.32
CA ALA A 220 31.06 17.15 2.33
C ALA A 220 29.93 17.31 1.29
N PRO A 221 29.86 16.51 0.21
CA PRO A 221 28.93 16.75 -0.88
C PRO A 221 27.49 16.47 -0.42
N ILE A 222 26.64 17.51 -0.40
CA ILE A 222 25.19 17.36 -0.54
C ILE A 222 24.89 17.59 -2.02
N VAL A 223 24.47 16.56 -2.74
CA VAL A 223 24.12 16.67 -4.16
C VAL A 223 22.90 17.58 -4.28
N ALA A 224 23.08 18.78 -4.85
CA ALA A 224 21.99 19.73 -5.08
C ALA A 224 21.02 19.16 -6.13
N LYS A 225 19.72 19.24 -5.86
CA LYS A 225 18.66 18.85 -6.80
C LYS A 225 18.49 19.95 -7.85
N GLN A 226 18.45 19.60 -9.13
CA GLN A 226 18.35 20.59 -10.21
C GLN A 226 17.04 21.41 -10.13
N PRO A 227 17.07 22.72 -10.44
CA PRO A 227 15.91 23.60 -10.30
C PRO A 227 14.81 23.30 -11.34
N ARG A 228 13.54 23.28 -10.89
CA ARG A 228 12.35 23.21 -11.77
C ARG A 228 12.10 24.58 -12.41
N GLU A 229 12.15 24.68 -13.73
CA GLU A 229 11.80 25.91 -14.45
C GLU A 229 10.30 26.23 -14.38
N THR A 230 9.99 27.49 -14.04
CA THR A 230 8.63 28.06 -13.93
C THR A 230 8.32 28.92 -15.14
N LYS A 231 8.04 28.33 -16.29
CA LYS A 231 7.31 29.01 -17.38
C LYS A 231 6.48 27.99 -18.11
N SER A 232 5.15 28.15 -18.10
CA SER A 232 4.21 27.26 -18.78
C SER A 232 4.47 27.20 -20.29
N PRO A 233 4.91 26.06 -20.84
CA PRO A 233 4.94 25.85 -22.28
C PRO A 233 3.81 24.87 -22.66
N LYS A 234 3.41 24.94 -23.93
CA LYS A 234 2.41 24.07 -24.55
C LYS A 234 2.94 22.63 -24.62
N PRO A 235 2.04 21.62 -24.62
CA PRO A 235 2.43 20.22 -24.50
C PRO A 235 3.29 19.81 -25.70
N VAL A 236 4.56 19.50 -25.43
CA VAL A 236 5.43 18.75 -26.34
C VAL A 236 5.86 17.53 -25.55
N ALA A 237 5.46 16.35 -26.02
CA ALA A 237 6.02 15.11 -25.51
C ALA A 237 7.50 15.13 -25.87
N THR A 238 8.38 15.27 -24.87
CA THR A 238 9.81 15.09 -25.08
C THR A 238 10.07 13.65 -25.49
N ASP A 239 10.94 13.49 -26.49
CA ASP A 239 11.24 12.21 -27.13
C ASP A 239 11.64 11.15 -26.10
N PHE A 240 10.84 10.09 -26.04
CA PHE A 240 11.11 8.91 -25.25
C PHE A 240 12.32 8.18 -25.85
N LYS A 241 13.47 8.21 -25.16
CA LYS A 241 14.63 7.36 -25.47
C LYS A 241 14.97 6.52 -24.25
N GLU A 242 14.63 5.23 -24.30
CA GLU A 242 15.02 4.25 -23.28
C GLU A 242 15.63 3.00 -23.95
N THR A 243 16.75 2.53 -23.42
CA THR A 243 17.44 1.30 -23.81
C THR A 243 16.59 0.07 -23.52
N ALA A 244 16.11 -0.60 -24.57
CA ALA A 244 15.25 -1.77 -24.45
C ALA A 244 16.01 -3.00 -23.90
N PRO A 245 15.53 -3.68 -22.84
CA PRO A 245 15.98 -5.03 -22.51
C PRO A 245 15.54 -6.03 -23.61
N SER A 246 16.22 -7.18 -23.73
CA SER A 246 15.93 -8.16 -24.79
C SER A 246 14.49 -8.66 -24.70
N LEU A 247 13.68 -8.37 -25.72
CA LEU A 247 12.34 -8.93 -25.87
C LEU A 247 12.47 -10.41 -26.23
N ALA A 248 12.06 -11.31 -25.33
CA ALA A 248 11.92 -12.72 -25.68
C ALA A 248 10.81 -12.85 -26.75
N SER A 249 11.14 -13.45 -27.89
CA SER A 249 10.21 -13.62 -29.02
C SER A 249 8.89 -14.24 -28.56
N GLY A 250 7.77 -13.62 -28.94
CA GLY A 250 6.43 -14.12 -28.63
C GLY A 250 5.88 -13.80 -27.24
N SER A 251 6.44 -12.84 -26.50
CA SER A 251 5.84 -12.37 -25.23
C SER A 251 5.75 -10.84 -25.16
N VAL A 252 4.69 -10.34 -24.54
CA VAL A 252 4.49 -8.92 -24.24
C VAL A 252 5.12 -8.62 -22.89
N GLN A 253 6.14 -7.77 -22.86
CA GLN A 253 6.66 -7.20 -21.62
C GLN A 253 5.76 -6.05 -21.18
N VAL A 254 5.36 -6.06 -19.91
CA VAL A 254 4.50 -5.03 -19.32
C VAL A 254 5.21 -4.39 -18.14
N GLN A 255 5.21 -3.07 -18.11
CA GLN A 255 5.72 -2.25 -17.02
C GLN A 255 4.63 -1.28 -16.56
N ILE A 256 4.48 -1.15 -15.26
CA ILE A 256 3.59 -0.18 -14.62
C ILE A 256 4.42 0.82 -13.86
N PHE A 257 4.16 2.10 -14.12
CA PHE A 257 4.80 3.22 -13.46
C PHE A 257 3.75 4.01 -12.69
N GLU A 258 3.99 4.21 -11.40
CA GLU A 258 3.13 4.95 -10.49
C GLU A 258 3.80 6.28 -10.12
N ASP A 259 3.02 7.23 -9.63
CA ASP A 259 3.50 8.53 -9.12
C ASP A 259 4.30 9.38 -10.14
N LEU A 260 4.03 9.19 -11.44
CA LEU A 260 4.71 9.91 -12.53
C LEU A 260 4.16 11.32 -12.81
N VAL A 261 3.04 11.70 -12.21
CA VAL A 261 2.39 12.98 -12.53
C VAL A 261 3.08 14.12 -11.79
N LYS A 262 3.64 15.05 -12.55
CA LYS A 262 4.24 16.29 -12.05
C LYS A 262 3.53 17.48 -12.70
N GLY A 263 2.53 18.01 -12.01
CA GLY A 263 1.62 19.00 -12.59
C GLY A 263 0.75 18.36 -13.68
N ALA A 264 0.94 18.77 -14.94
CA ALA A 264 0.20 18.26 -16.09
C ALA A 264 1.01 17.26 -16.96
N GLU A 265 2.26 16.97 -16.58
CA GLU A 265 3.18 16.13 -17.36
C GLU A 265 3.50 14.81 -16.65
N LEU A 266 3.94 13.83 -17.44
CA LEU A 266 4.48 12.56 -16.95
C LEU A 266 6.01 12.67 -16.89
N ASP A 267 6.58 12.59 -15.70
CA ASP A 267 8.01 12.67 -15.46
C ASP A 267 8.64 11.27 -15.55
N PHE A 268 9.18 10.94 -16.73
CA PHE A 268 9.89 9.67 -16.95
C PHE A 268 11.39 9.74 -16.64
N GLU A 269 11.94 10.92 -16.35
CA GLU A 269 13.39 11.14 -16.25
C GLU A 269 14.02 10.31 -15.13
N ASN A 270 13.27 10.09 -14.05
CA ASN A 270 13.66 9.26 -12.91
C ASN A 270 12.66 8.13 -12.63
N ALA A 271 11.76 7.86 -13.57
CA ALA A 271 10.73 6.86 -13.41
C ALA A 271 11.32 5.45 -13.35
N ARG A 272 10.83 4.65 -12.40
CA ARG A 272 11.12 3.21 -12.35
C ARG A 272 9.81 2.46 -12.39
N ALA A 273 9.79 1.34 -13.12
CA ALA A 273 8.64 0.46 -13.11
C ALA A 273 8.47 -0.12 -11.70
N ILE A 274 7.29 0.10 -11.11
CA ILE A 274 6.92 -0.42 -9.78
C ILE A 274 6.37 -1.85 -9.90
N THR A 275 5.90 -2.23 -11.09
CA THR A 275 5.49 -3.60 -11.39
C THR A 275 5.95 -3.96 -12.80
N GLU A 276 6.57 -5.13 -12.94
CA GLU A 276 6.93 -5.71 -14.23
C GLU A 276 6.40 -7.13 -14.32
N TYR A 277 5.83 -7.50 -15.47
CA TYR A 277 5.33 -8.85 -15.74
C TYR A 277 5.27 -9.10 -17.25
N ARG A 278 4.86 -10.31 -17.64
CA ARG A 278 4.68 -10.70 -19.04
C ARG A 278 3.27 -11.16 -19.32
N GLU A 279 2.82 -10.90 -20.54
CA GLU A 279 1.56 -11.37 -21.08
C GLU A 279 1.75 -12.06 -22.44
N PRO A 280 0.89 -13.04 -22.80
CA PRO A 280 0.94 -13.66 -24.11
C PRO A 280 0.43 -12.72 -25.20
N ALA A 281 -0.40 -11.72 -24.86
CA ALA A 281 -0.89 -10.73 -25.81
C ALA A 281 -1.07 -9.36 -25.15
N MET A 282 -1.07 -8.30 -25.96
CA MET A 282 -1.34 -6.92 -25.56
C MET A 282 -2.84 -6.75 -25.34
N ALA A 283 -3.37 -7.40 -24.32
CA ALA A 283 -4.73 -7.24 -23.83
C ALA A 283 -4.75 -7.38 -22.31
N PHE A 284 -5.44 -6.46 -21.63
CA PHE A 284 -5.39 -6.33 -20.18
C PHE A 284 -6.80 -6.20 -19.63
N THR A 285 -7.37 -7.32 -19.16
CA THR A 285 -8.68 -7.35 -18.49
C THR A 285 -8.58 -7.02 -17.00
N ARG A 286 -7.43 -7.35 -16.40
CA ARG A 286 -7.05 -6.96 -15.03
C ARG A 286 -5.54 -6.79 -14.95
N LEU A 287 -5.09 -6.16 -13.86
CA LEU A 287 -3.67 -5.99 -13.57
C LEU A 287 -3.27 -6.79 -12.32
N PRO A 288 -1.99 -7.16 -12.19
CA PRO A 288 -1.45 -7.73 -10.96
C PRO A 288 -1.76 -6.86 -9.74
N VAL A 289 -2.16 -7.49 -8.63
CA VAL A 289 -2.37 -6.80 -7.34
C VAL A 289 -1.04 -6.36 -6.75
N LYS A 290 -0.99 -5.12 -6.27
CA LYS A 290 0.16 -4.59 -5.51
C LYS A 290 0.02 -5.01 -4.05
N TYR A 291 1.08 -5.51 -3.42
CA TYR A 291 1.07 -5.92 -2.02
C TYR A 291 2.06 -5.08 -1.20
N SER A 292 1.72 -4.84 0.06
CA SER A 292 2.61 -4.26 1.06
C SER A 292 3.63 -5.29 1.54
N ALA A 293 4.65 -4.84 2.29
CA ALA A 293 5.58 -5.74 2.97
C ALA A 293 4.90 -6.68 4.00
N ASN A 294 3.67 -6.38 4.41
CA ASN A 294 2.86 -7.23 5.29
C ASN A 294 1.89 -8.12 4.50
N ALA A 295 2.04 -8.22 3.18
CA ALA A 295 1.16 -8.96 2.28
C ALA A 295 -0.29 -8.45 2.20
N LEU A 296 -0.52 -7.18 2.58
CA LEU A 296 -1.83 -6.54 2.42
C LEU A 296 -1.95 -5.98 1.01
N ALA A 297 -3.08 -6.20 0.34
CA ALA A 297 -3.33 -5.59 -0.96
C ALA A 297 -3.31 -4.05 -0.85
N LEU A 298 -2.74 -3.38 -1.85
CA LEU A 298 -2.58 -1.93 -1.91
C LEU A 298 -3.24 -1.38 -3.16
N ASP A 299 -3.76 -0.16 -3.04
CA ASP A 299 -4.21 0.61 -4.19
C ASP A 299 -3.02 1.11 -5.01
N ARG A 300 -3.21 1.18 -6.32
CA ARG A 300 -2.26 1.84 -7.23
C ARG A 300 -2.50 3.35 -7.21
N SER A 301 -1.45 4.13 -7.46
CA SER A 301 -1.61 5.57 -7.70
C SER A 301 -2.66 5.82 -8.79
N SER A 302 -3.45 6.89 -8.68
CA SER A 302 -4.38 7.28 -9.75
C SER A 302 -4.10 8.71 -10.18
N PRO A 303 -3.69 8.96 -11.44
CA PRO A 303 -3.46 7.97 -12.49
C PRO A 303 -2.13 7.21 -12.33
N PHE A 304 -1.94 6.17 -13.15
CA PHE A 304 -0.67 5.50 -13.37
C PHE A 304 -0.49 5.18 -14.87
N VAL A 305 0.74 4.85 -15.29
CA VAL A 305 1.05 4.53 -16.69
C VAL A 305 1.34 3.05 -16.84
N LEU A 306 0.71 2.42 -17.83
CA LEU A 306 1.05 1.10 -18.32
C LEU A 306 1.81 1.21 -19.65
N ILE A 307 2.99 0.60 -19.71
CA ILE A 307 3.75 0.45 -20.94
C ILE A 307 3.83 -1.04 -21.29
N ALA A 308 3.39 -1.41 -22.49
CA ALA A 308 3.48 -2.77 -23.01
C ALA A 308 4.31 -2.80 -24.30
N ARG A 309 5.24 -3.74 -24.40
CA ARG A 309 6.16 -3.88 -25.55
C ARG A 309 6.21 -5.32 -26.05
N THR A 310 6.21 -5.49 -27.36
CA THR A 310 6.55 -6.76 -28.02
C THR A 310 7.17 -6.51 -29.38
N GLU A 311 7.79 -7.53 -29.95
CA GLU A 311 8.18 -7.54 -31.35
C GLU A 311 6.98 -7.90 -32.23
N LEU A 312 6.85 -7.22 -33.36
CA LEU A 312 5.90 -7.49 -34.42
C LEU A 312 6.66 -7.95 -35.67
N THR A 313 6.43 -9.20 -36.04
CA THR A 313 6.94 -9.79 -37.29
C THR A 313 5.75 -10.32 -38.10
N ARG A 314 5.56 -9.74 -39.29
CA ARG A 314 4.47 -10.08 -40.22
C ARG A 314 4.98 -9.97 -41.65
N PRO A 315 4.50 -10.79 -42.61
CA PRO A 315 4.84 -10.66 -44.01
C PRO A 315 4.58 -9.24 -44.54
N ALA A 316 5.33 -8.82 -45.55
CA ALA A 316 5.12 -7.52 -46.19
C ALA A 316 3.66 -7.38 -46.67
N GLY A 317 3.04 -6.24 -46.38
CA GLY A 317 1.62 -6.03 -46.67
C GLY A 317 1.01 -4.86 -45.90
N GLU A 318 -0.26 -4.60 -46.16
CA GLU A 318 -1.05 -3.61 -45.44
C GLU A 318 -1.84 -4.26 -44.32
N TYR A 319 -1.71 -3.71 -43.12
CA TYR A 319 -2.36 -4.18 -41.91
C TYR A 319 -3.08 -3.05 -41.22
N LYS A 320 -4.23 -3.35 -40.64
CA LYS A 320 -4.98 -2.45 -39.77
C LYS A 320 -4.61 -2.76 -38.32
N LEU A 321 -3.97 -1.80 -37.66
CA LEU A 321 -3.78 -1.80 -36.21
C LEU A 321 -5.01 -1.20 -35.54
N ARG A 322 -5.43 -1.82 -34.44
CA ARG A 322 -6.57 -1.41 -33.62
C ARG A 322 -6.13 -1.26 -32.18
N VAL A 323 -6.48 -0.14 -31.55
CA VAL A 323 -6.28 0.08 -30.12
C VAL A 323 -7.63 0.34 -29.48
N ARG A 324 -7.94 -0.48 -28.47
CA ARG A 324 -9.07 -0.30 -27.56
C ARG A 324 -8.54 0.25 -26.25
N ALA A 325 -9.12 1.35 -25.75
CA ALA A 325 -8.72 1.95 -24.48
C ALA A 325 -9.90 2.72 -23.86
N ARG A 326 -9.92 2.85 -22.52
CA ARG A 326 -10.87 3.77 -21.85
C ARG A 326 -10.39 5.22 -21.93
N GLY A 327 -9.11 5.42 -21.64
CA GLY A 327 -8.47 6.72 -21.58
C GLY A 327 -7.44 6.96 -22.69
N ALA A 328 -6.55 7.91 -22.42
CA ALA A 328 -5.49 8.30 -23.34
C ALA A 328 -4.44 7.19 -23.45
N ALA A 329 -4.19 6.76 -24.68
CA ALA A 329 -3.19 5.78 -25.04
C ALA A 329 -2.49 6.18 -26.34
N ARG A 330 -1.23 5.77 -26.49
CA ARG A 330 -0.40 5.98 -27.67
C ARG A 330 0.21 4.66 -28.10
N LEU A 331 0.21 4.43 -29.41
CA LEU A 331 0.84 3.27 -30.02
C LEU A 331 1.99 3.71 -30.91
N PHE A 332 3.16 3.12 -30.68
CA PHE A 332 4.37 3.34 -31.46
C PHE A 332 4.75 2.07 -32.21
N LEU A 333 5.25 2.24 -33.43
CA LEU A 333 5.86 1.19 -34.25
C LEU A 333 7.30 1.61 -34.55
N GLY A 334 8.27 0.95 -33.89
CA GLY A 334 9.59 1.53 -33.67
C GLY A 334 9.46 2.83 -32.86
N ASP A 335 10.14 3.88 -33.30
CA ASP A 335 10.06 5.21 -32.68
C ASP A 335 8.90 6.07 -33.23
N LYS A 336 8.15 5.56 -34.20
CA LYS A 336 7.09 6.33 -34.86
C LYS A 336 5.76 6.17 -34.13
N LEU A 337 5.20 7.28 -33.64
CA LEU A 337 3.81 7.35 -33.19
C LEU A 337 2.87 7.09 -34.37
N VAL A 338 2.05 6.03 -34.28
CA VAL A 338 1.12 5.64 -35.34
C VAL A 338 -0.35 5.85 -34.96
N LEU A 339 -0.68 5.87 -33.67
CA LEU A 339 -2.06 6.01 -33.20
C LEU A 339 -2.11 6.67 -31.82
N THR A 340 -3.15 7.46 -31.57
CA THR A 340 -3.47 8.05 -30.26
C THR A 340 -4.97 7.96 -29.97
N THR A 341 -5.35 7.61 -28.74
CA THR A 341 -6.74 7.67 -28.26
C THR A 341 -6.95 8.92 -27.39
N LYS A 342 -8.22 9.31 -27.20
CA LYS A 342 -8.60 10.51 -26.44
C LYS A 342 -8.59 10.24 -24.92
N PRO A 343 -8.33 11.24 -24.08
CA PRO A 343 -8.56 11.14 -22.63
C PRO A 343 -10.00 10.72 -22.31
N GLN A 344 -10.17 9.94 -21.24
CA GLN A 344 -11.49 9.57 -20.74
C GLN A 344 -12.17 10.82 -20.16
N LYS A 345 -13.43 11.06 -20.51
CA LYS A 345 -14.21 12.16 -19.94
C LYS A 345 -14.61 11.83 -18.50
N THR A 346 -14.49 12.80 -17.60
CA THR A 346 -14.97 12.73 -16.22
C THR A 346 -16.41 13.20 -16.15
N ALA A 347 -17.27 12.43 -15.47
CA ALA A 347 -18.70 12.65 -15.22
C ALA A 347 -19.67 12.31 -16.36
N SER A 348 -20.54 11.33 -16.07
CA SER A 348 -21.95 11.37 -16.43
C SER A 348 -22.71 11.40 -15.11
N ASP A 349 -23.71 12.27 -14.97
CA ASP A 349 -24.70 12.21 -13.89
C ASP A 349 -25.61 10.96 -13.97
N GLY A 350 -25.37 10.09 -14.95
CA GLY A 350 -26.13 8.88 -15.20
C GLY A 350 -27.31 9.09 -16.15
N HIS A 351 -27.51 10.31 -16.66
CA HIS A 351 -28.59 10.67 -17.58
C HIS A 351 -28.13 10.83 -19.03
N GLU A 352 -26.85 10.60 -19.33
CA GLU A 352 -26.32 10.63 -20.69
C GLU A 352 -26.82 9.46 -21.51
N ASP A 353 -27.09 9.69 -22.79
CA ASP A 353 -27.46 8.63 -23.73
C ASP A 353 -26.36 7.56 -23.77
N VAL A 354 -26.75 6.29 -23.59
CA VAL A 354 -25.86 5.16 -23.83
C VAL A 354 -25.54 5.17 -25.34
N PRO A 355 -24.28 5.37 -25.75
CA PRO A 355 -23.89 5.31 -27.14
C PRO A 355 -24.25 3.95 -27.70
N GLU A 356 -24.92 3.95 -28.84
CA GLU A 356 -25.14 2.74 -29.62
C GLU A 356 -23.79 2.05 -29.88
N PRO A 357 -23.71 0.72 -29.66
CA PRO A 357 -22.51 -0.04 -30.01
C PRO A 357 -22.10 0.25 -31.45
N GLY A 358 -20.83 0.54 -31.66
CA GLY A 358 -20.31 0.81 -33.00
C GLY A 358 -20.60 -0.37 -33.93
N LYS A 359 -20.96 -0.09 -35.20
CA LYS A 359 -21.09 -1.16 -36.20
C LYS A 359 -19.72 -1.78 -36.47
N PRO A 360 -19.57 -3.12 -36.38
CA PRO A 360 -18.29 -3.76 -36.65
C PRO A 360 -17.88 -3.55 -38.10
N ASP A 361 -16.61 -3.20 -38.34
CA ASP A 361 -16.03 -3.11 -39.68
C ASP A 361 -15.60 -4.47 -40.25
N VAL A 362 -15.65 -5.53 -39.43
CA VAL A 362 -15.39 -6.93 -39.81
C VAL A 362 -16.40 -7.82 -39.09
N ALA A 363 -16.99 -8.78 -39.81
CA ALA A 363 -17.94 -9.73 -39.21
C ALA A 363 -17.29 -10.58 -38.10
N GLY A 364 -18.00 -10.76 -36.99
CA GLY A 364 -17.51 -11.54 -35.84
C GLY A 364 -16.50 -10.83 -34.94
N LEU A 365 -16.28 -9.52 -35.15
CA LEU A 365 -15.43 -8.70 -34.29
C LEU A 365 -16.05 -8.56 -32.89
N HIS A 366 -15.28 -8.88 -31.85
CA HIS A 366 -15.63 -8.56 -30.47
C HIS A 366 -15.69 -7.03 -30.32
N LEU A 367 -16.86 -6.48 -30.00
CA LEU A 367 -17.09 -5.03 -29.97
C LEU A 367 -16.57 -4.40 -28.68
N ALA A 368 -16.18 -3.13 -28.75
CA ALA A 368 -15.77 -2.38 -27.57
C ALA A 368 -16.97 -2.13 -26.64
N HIS A 369 -16.84 -2.55 -25.37
CA HIS A 369 -17.85 -2.30 -24.35
C HIS A 369 -17.98 -0.81 -24.01
N TYR A 370 -19.15 -0.40 -23.50
CA TYR A 370 -19.41 0.97 -23.06
C TYR A 370 -18.30 1.48 -22.12
N SER A 371 -17.95 2.77 -22.28
CA SER A 371 -16.77 3.48 -21.75
C SER A 371 -15.40 3.19 -22.42
N HIS A 372 -15.31 2.24 -23.35
CA HIS A 372 -14.13 2.10 -24.21
C HIS A 372 -14.31 2.85 -25.52
N GLN A 373 -13.21 3.39 -26.02
CA GLN A 373 -13.10 3.88 -27.39
C GLN A 373 -12.20 2.95 -28.19
N GLU A 374 -12.41 2.93 -29.48
CA GLU A 374 -11.61 2.15 -30.41
C GLU A 374 -11.14 3.05 -31.55
N THR A 375 -9.84 2.99 -31.84
CA THR A 375 -9.22 3.73 -32.93
C THR A 375 -8.40 2.78 -33.77
N THR A 376 -8.33 3.02 -35.07
CA THR A 376 -7.58 2.19 -36.01
C THR A 376 -6.64 3.02 -36.87
N VAL A 377 -5.57 2.40 -37.36
CA VAL A 377 -4.65 2.98 -38.34
C VAL A 377 -4.18 1.88 -39.29
N THR A 378 -4.13 2.19 -40.59
CA THR A 378 -3.51 1.29 -41.57
C THR A 378 -2.01 1.55 -41.65
N VAL A 379 -1.21 0.51 -41.54
CA VAL A 379 0.25 0.54 -41.65
C VAL A 379 0.72 -0.42 -42.73
N LYS A 380 1.77 -0.02 -43.46
CA LYS A 380 2.44 -0.88 -44.42
C LYS A 380 3.68 -1.48 -43.77
N LEU A 381 3.72 -2.80 -43.66
CA LEU A 381 4.85 -3.56 -43.13
C LEU A 381 5.69 -4.09 -44.30
N ASP A 382 7.00 -4.15 -44.09
CA ASP A 382 8.01 -4.56 -45.08
C ASP A 382 8.53 -5.99 -44.86
N GLY A 383 8.02 -6.71 -43.85
CA GLY A 383 8.50 -8.04 -43.47
C GLY A 383 9.53 -8.01 -42.34
N SER A 384 10.14 -6.87 -42.06
CA SER A 384 11.17 -6.76 -41.01
C SER A 384 10.54 -6.72 -39.61
N PRO A 385 11.17 -7.35 -38.60
CA PRO A 385 10.76 -7.21 -37.22
C PRO A 385 10.74 -5.75 -36.76
N ARG A 386 9.69 -5.34 -36.05
CA ARG A 386 9.57 -3.99 -35.49
C ARG A 386 9.05 -4.05 -34.06
N THR A 387 9.59 -3.23 -33.17
CA THR A 387 9.04 -3.08 -31.82
C THR A 387 7.68 -2.38 -31.88
N VAL A 388 6.69 -2.90 -31.17
CA VAL A 388 5.42 -2.23 -30.91
C VAL A 388 5.39 -1.84 -29.45
N THR A 389 5.12 -0.56 -29.17
CA THR A 389 5.02 -0.01 -27.81
C THR A 389 3.67 0.63 -27.61
N LEU A 390 2.88 0.10 -26.69
CA LEU A 390 1.67 0.74 -26.17
C LEU A 390 2.04 1.49 -24.90
N VAL A 391 1.63 2.76 -24.80
CA VAL A 391 1.69 3.57 -23.59
C VAL A 391 0.26 4.01 -23.25
N ALA A 392 -0.27 3.63 -22.10
CA ALA A 392 -1.63 3.95 -21.69
C ALA A 392 -1.66 4.60 -20.30
N LEU A 393 -2.41 5.70 -20.16
CA LEU A 393 -2.72 6.33 -18.89
C LEU A 393 -3.98 5.68 -18.31
N ILE A 394 -3.89 5.12 -17.11
CA ILE A 394 -4.97 4.42 -16.43
C ILE A 394 -5.40 5.20 -15.19
N GLY A 395 -6.71 5.37 -15.01
CA GLY A 395 -7.28 6.16 -13.92
C GLY A 395 -7.18 7.66 -14.15
N GLY A 396 -7.14 8.42 -13.06
CA GLY A 396 -7.22 9.87 -13.05
C GLY A 396 -8.29 10.37 -12.07
N LYS A 397 -8.38 11.69 -11.90
CA LYS A 397 -9.35 12.31 -10.98
C LYS A 397 -10.78 11.92 -11.37
N GLY A 398 -11.49 11.26 -10.46
CA GLY A 398 -12.87 10.79 -10.70
C GLY A 398 -13.00 9.58 -11.63
N LEU A 399 -11.88 8.91 -11.97
CA LEU A 399 -11.85 7.74 -12.84
C LEU A 399 -11.35 6.51 -12.07
N VAL A 400 -12.00 5.38 -12.31
CA VAL A 400 -11.58 4.10 -11.72
C VAL A 400 -10.24 3.68 -12.35
N PRO A 401 -9.21 3.38 -11.55
CA PRO A 401 -7.87 3.00 -12.03
C PRO A 401 -7.82 1.54 -12.54
N THR A 402 -8.59 1.24 -13.59
CA THR A 402 -8.69 -0.10 -14.22
C THR A 402 -8.42 -0.04 -15.73
N PRO A 403 -7.72 -1.04 -16.32
CA PRO A 403 -7.49 -1.08 -17.76
C PRO A 403 -8.77 -1.30 -18.57
N GLY A 404 -9.82 -1.87 -17.96
CA GLY A 404 -10.99 -2.34 -18.69
C GLY A 404 -10.62 -3.46 -19.65
N GLU A 405 -10.75 -3.21 -20.95
CA GLU A 405 -10.38 -4.11 -22.06
C GLU A 405 -9.27 -3.51 -22.92
N LEU A 406 -8.35 -2.77 -22.29
CA LEU A 406 -7.20 -2.16 -22.96
C LEU A 406 -6.49 -3.23 -23.81
N SER A 407 -6.46 -3.04 -25.13
CA SER A 407 -5.89 -4.03 -26.04
C SER A 407 -5.38 -3.44 -27.35
N VAL A 408 -4.45 -4.16 -27.98
CA VAL A 408 -3.92 -3.89 -29.31
C VAL A 408 -4.12 -5.13 -30.18
N ALA A 409 -4.76 -4.95 -31.34
CA ALA A 409 -4.97 -6.02 -32.31
C ALA A 409 -4.48 -5.62 -33.70
N ILE A 410 -4.13 -6.60 -34.52
CA ILE A 410 -3.66 -6.43 -35.89
C ILE A 410 -4.33 -7.44 -36.82
N GLY A 411 -4.78 -7.00 -37.99
CA GLY A 411 -5.32 -7.86 -39.04
C GLY A 411 -5.08 -7.26 -40.41
N LYS A 412 -5.22 -8.07 -41.47
CA LYS A 412 -5.32 -7.51 -42.82
C LYS A 412 -6.65 -6.78 -42.98
N LEU A 413 -6.74 -5.93 -44.00
CA LEU A 413 -7.98 -5.20 -44.26
C LEU A 413 -9.12 -6.19 -44.59
N GLY A 414 -10.21 -6.12 -43.82
CA GLY A 414 -11.38 -6.99 -43.98
C GLY A 414 -11.29 -8.34 -43.27
N GLU A 415 -10.15 -8.67 -42.66
CA GLU A 415 -9.98 -9.90 -41.87
C GLU A 415 -10.14 -9.62 -40.37
N LEU A 416 -10.57 -10.64 -39.63
CA LEU A 416 -10.71 -10.56 -38.18
C LEU A 416 -9.32 -10.37 -37.56
N PRO A 417 -9.09 -9.32 -36.76
CA PRO A 417 -7.77 -9.03 -36.24
C PRO A 417 -7.41 -9.99 -35.09
N GLN A 418 -6.12 -10.30 -34.96
CA GLN A 418 -5.54 -11.06 -33.87
C GLN A 418 -5.00 -10.10 -32.80
N LEU A 419 -5.12 -10.44 -31.51
CA LEU A 419 -4.42 -9.70 -30.46
C LEU A 419 -2.90 -9.73 -30.73
N LEU A 420 -2.23 -8.63 -30.44
CA LEU A 420 -0.82 -8.47 -30.75
C LEU A 420 0.05 -9.07 -29.64
N GLY A 421 0.89 -10.05 -29.95
CA GLY A 421 1.73 -10.75 -28.96
C GLY A 421 2.35 -12.03 -29.51
N ALA A 422 2.20 -13.13 -28.76
CA ALA A 422 2.62 -14.47 -29.15
C ALA A 422 2.06 -14.88 -30.54
N PRO A 423 2.75 -15.77 -31.28
CA PRO A 423 2.28 -16.23 -32.58
C PRO A 423 0.84 -16.79 -32.58
N ASP A 424 0.45 -17.42 -31.47
CA ASP A 424 -0.84 -18.05 -31.20
C ASP A 424 -1.80 -17.14 -30.41
N ALA A 425 -1.53 -15.83 -30.34
CA ALA A 425 -2.45 -14.89 -29.70
C ALA A 425 -3.88 -15.03 -30.26
N PRO A 426 -4.93 -14.84 -29.44
CA PRO A 426 -6.29 -15.12 -29.88
C PRO A 426 -6.77 -14.10 -30.93
N LEU A 427 -7.73 -14.52 -31.75
CA LEU A 427 -8.51 -13.61 -32.58
C LEU A 427 -9.37 -12.69 -31.68
N LEU A 428 -9.65 -11.48 -32.14
CA LEU A 428 -10.53 -10.54 -31.45
C LEU A 428 -12.00 -10.81 -31.82
N ASN A 429 -12.50 -11.98 -31.42
CA ASN A 429 -13.93 -12.35 -31.42
C ASN A 429 -14.37 -12.72 -29.99
N ASP A 430 -15.68 -12.85 -29.77
CA ASP A 430 -16.23 -13.02 -28.43
C ASP A 430 -15.72 -14.30 -27.75
N GLU A 431 -15.79 -15.45 -28.43
CA GLU A 431 -15.35 -16.75 -27.89
C GLU A 431 -13.86 -16.74 -27.48
N ALA A 432 -12.99 -16.24 -28.35
CA ALA A 432 -11.56 -16.21 -28.09
C ALA A 432 -11.19 -15.15 -27.04
N TRP A 433 -11.92 -14.03 -26.98
CA TRP A 433 -11.76 -13.01 -25.95
C TRP A 433 -12.16 -13.55 -24.56
N GLU A 434 -13.31 -14.19 -24.43
CA GLU A 434 -13.79 -14.77 -23.17
C GLU A 434 -12.81 -15.83 -22.63
N ASN A 435 -12.35 -16.73 -23.51
CA ASN A 435 -11.34 -17.74 -23.15
C ASN A 435 -10.01 -17.10 -22.70
N PHE A 436 -9.57 -16.06 -23.42
CA PHE A 436 -8.36 -15.32 -23.05
C PHE A 436 -8.52 -14.61 -21.71
N ALA A 437 -9.63 -13.91 -21.50
CA ALA A 437 -9.91 -13.14 -20.28
C ALA A 437 -9.96 -14.07 -19.05
N SER A 438 -10.65 -15.21 -19.18
CA SER A 438 -10.72 -16.24 -18.14
C SER A 438 -9.33 -16.79 -17.79
N THR A 439 -8.57 -17.21 -18.80
CA THR A 439 -7.21 -17.74 -18.63
C THR A 439 -6.25 -16.68 -18.05
N GLN A 440 -6.37 -15.42 -18.48
CA GLN A 440 -5.60 -14.31 -17.92
C GLN A 440 -5.95 -14.10 -16.44
N SER A 441 -7.23 -14.12 -16.08
CA SER A 441 -7.69 -13.96 -14.71
C SER A 441 -7.10 -15.02 -13.77
N GLU A 442 -7.17 -16.29 -14.18
CA GLU A 442 -6.60 -17.43 -13.44
C GLU A 442 -5.08 -17.31 -13.27
N ARG A 443 -4.34 -17.00 -14.35
CA ARG A 443 -2.88 -16.80 -14.29
C ARG A 443 -2.51 -15.69 -13.31
N HIS A 444 -3.21 -14.56 -13.35
CA HIS A 444 -2.96 -13.47 -12.41
C HIS A 444 -3.35 -13.86 -10.99
N ALA A 445 -4.44 -14.61 -10.76
CA ALA A 445 -4.86 -15.03 -9.43
C ALA A 445 -3.81 -15.96 -8.76
N LEU A 446 -3.24 -16.88 -9.53
CA LEU A 446 -2.13 -17.72 -9.09
C LEU A 446 -0.88 -16.87 -8.78
N ALA A 447 -0.52 -15.96 -9.69
CA ALA A 447 0.62 -15.06 -9.48
C ALA A 447 0.44 -14.11 -8.29
N ASP A 448 -0.78 -13.61 -8.06
CA ASP A 448 -1.15 -12.78 -6.91
C ASP A 448 -0.99 -13.58 -5.61
N THR A 449 -1.45 -14.83 -5.59
CA THR A 449 -1.30 -15.73 -4.43
C THR A 449 0.17 -15.98 -4.12
N HIS A 450 1.00 -16.23 -5.14
CA HIS A 450 2.45 -16.38 -4.96
C HIS A 450 3.08 -15.12 -4.38
N ARG A 451 2.85 -13.96 -5.01
CA ARG A 451 3.38 -12.66 -4.55
C ARG A 451 2.95 -12.32 -3.13
N ARG A 452 1.68 -12.58 -2.78
CA ARG A 452 1.14 -12.37 -1.43
C ARG A 452 1.87 -13.24 -0.41
N ARG A 453 2.03 -14.54 -0.70
CA ARG A 453 2.75 -15.49 0.18
C ARG A 453 4.22 -15.14 0.33
N GLU A 454 4.88 -14.75 -0.76
CA GLU A 454 6.25 -14.26 -0.74
C GLU A 454 6.39 -13.02 0.15
N ALA A 455 5.56 -12.00 -0.05
CA ALA A 455 5.53 -10.79 0.78
C ALA A 455 5.25 -11.13 2.26
N SER A 456 4.45 -12.17 2.51
CA SER A 456 4.07 -12.62 3.86
C SER A 456 5.20 -13.34 4.61
N THR A 457 6.29 -13.73 3.94
CA THR A 457 7.35 -14.59 4.51
C THR A 457 7.95 -13.99 5.79
N ALA A 458 8.37 -12.73 5.75
CA ALA A 458 9.03 -12.07 6.88
C ALA A 458 8.08 -11.90 8.08
N VAL A 459 6.84 -11.48 7.81
CA VAL A 459 5.81 -11.28 8.83
C VAL A 459 5.38 -12.62 9.44
N THR A 460 5.23 -13.66 8.62
CA THR A 460 4.93 -15.01 9.08
C THR A 460 6.03 -15.53 10.01
N ALA A 461 7.30 -15.33 9.66
CA ALA A 461 8.41 -15.69 10.52
C ALA A 461 8.40 -14.92 11.85
N ALA A 462 8.04 -13.63 11.84
CA ALA A 462 7.88 -12.84 13.07
C ALA A 462 6.77 -13.39 13.97
N TRP A 463 5.59 -13.70 13.42
CA TRP A 463 4.48 -14.32 14.16
C TRP A 463 4.83 -15.71 14.69
N GLN A 464 5.58 -16.51 13.93
CA GLN A 464 6.06 -17.82 14.40
C GLN A 464 6.99 -17.68 15.61
N ARG A 465 7.90 -16.70 15.60
CA ARG A 465 8.77 -16.40 16.76
C ARG A 465 7.96 -15.92 17.95
N TYR A 466 6.99 -15.02 17.74
CA TYR A 466 6.08 -14.57 18.79
C TYR A 466 5.32 -15.75 19.41
N HIS A 467 4.73 -16.62 18.60
CA HIS A 467 4.04 -17.81 19.12
C HIS A 467 4.99 -18.79 19.83
N ALA A 468 6.24 -18.91 19.39
CA ALA A 468 7.23 -19.73 20.09
C ALA A 468 7.56 -19.17 21.47
N GLN A 469 7.73 -17.85 21.60
CA GLN A 469 7.94 -17.17 22.87
C GLN A 469 6.73 -17.32 23.80
N VAL A 470 5.51 -17.14 23.27
CA VAL A 470 4.28 -17.36 24.04
C VAL A 470 4.21 -18.81 24.53
N ARG A 471 4.47 -19.80 23.67
CA ARG A 471 4.49 -21.22 24.08
C ARG A 471 5.54 -21.53 25.14
N GLU A 472 6.71 -20.91 25.06
CA GLU A 472 7.76 -21.09 26.06
C GLU A 472 7.36 -20.46 27.40
N HIS A 473 6.81 -19.25 27.36
CA HIS A 473 6.29 -18.58 28.54
C HIS A 473 5.17 -19.40 29.20
N THR A 474 4.22 -19.93 28.42
CA THR A 474 3.10 -20.69 28.96
C THR A 474 3.50 -22.04 29.53
N ARG A 475 4.61 -22.66 29.09
CA ARG A 475 5.17 -23.87 29.73
C ARG A 475 5.63 -23.62 31.18
N GLY A 476 6.05 -22.39 31.48
CA GLY A 476 6.45 -22.00 32.83
C GLY A 476 5.27 -21.71 33.77
N LEU A 477 4.05 -21.62 33.22
CA LEU A 477 2.84 -21.42 34.03
C LEU A 477 2.37 -22.75 34.63
N PRO A 478 1.73 -22.73 35.82
CA PRO A 478 1.11 -23.93 36.38
C PRO A 478 0.15 -24.59 35.37
N PRO A 479 0.19 -25.93 35.22
CA PRO A 479 -0.70 -26.61 34.30
C PRO A 479 -2.16 -26.40 34.71
N ILE A 480 -3.04 -26.26 33.72
CA ILE A 480 -4.49 -26.21 33.99
C ILE A 480 -4.90 -27.55 34.59
N PRO A 481 -5.50 -27.58 35.79
CA PRO A 481 -5.90 -28.83 36.42
C PRO A 481 -6.95 -29.51 35.56
N LEU A 482 -6.61 -30.71 35.06
CA LEU A 482 -7.54 -31.53 34.30
C LEU A 482 -8.61 -32.11 35.24
N PRO A 483 -9.89 -32.09 34.87
CA PRO A 483 -10.92 -32.80 35.61
C PRO A 483 -10.61 -34.30 35.73
N ALA A 484 -11.10 -34.91 36.80
CA ALA A 484 -10.98 -36.34 37.01
C ALA A 484 -11.71 -37.13 35.89
N LEU A 485 -11.23 -38.34 35.62
CA LEU A 485 -11.87 -39.24 34.67
C LEU A 485 -13.29 -39.56 35.14
N VAL A 486 -14.25 -39.39 34.22
CA VAL A 486 -15.64 -39.79 34.46
C VAL A 486 -15.81 -41.21 33.95
N ALA A 487 -16.17 -42.13 34.84
CA ALA A 487 -16.29 -43.54 34.52
C ALA A 487 -17.30 -43.80 33.38
N GLY A 488 -16.90 -44.61 32.40
CA GLY A 488 -17.74 -45.00 31.27
C GLY A 488 -17.82 -44.00 30.12
N LEU A 489 -17.09 -42.88 30.17
CA LEU A 489 -16.97 -41.94 29.06
C LEU A 489 -15.59 -42.05 28.37
N PRO A 490 -15.53 -42.01 27.03
CA PRO A 490 -14.26 -42.12 26.30
C PRO A 490 -13.40 -40.85 26.47
N GLU A 491 -12.08 -41.02 26.35
CA GLU A 491 -11.09 -39.95 26.29
C GLU A 491 -10.18 -40.19 25.08
N PHE A 492 -10.17 -39.25 24.15
CA PHE A 492 -9.27 -39.23 23.00
C PHE A 492 -8.19 -38.15 23.16
N ASN A 493 -8.50 -37.05 23.86
CA ASN A 493 -7.54 -36.02 24.24
C ASN A 493 -7.94 -35.30 25.54
N ALA A 494 -7.08 -34.40 26.04
CA ALA A 494 -7.28 -33.72 27.31
C ALA A 494 -8.54 -32.82 27.37
N ILE A 495 -9.05 -32.33 26.23
CA ILE A 495 -10.28 -31.53 26.16
C ILE A 495 -11.49 -32.38 26.55
N ASP A 496 -11.48 -33.67 26.23
CA ASP A 496 -12.60 -34.57 26.54
C ASP A 496 -12.86 -34.67 28.05
N ARG A 497 -11.84 -34.48 28.90
CA ARG A 497 -12.03 -34.45 30.36
C ARG A 497 -12.91 -33.29 30.81
N PHE A 498 -12.78 -32.13 30.18
CA PHE A 498 -13.62 -30.96 30.48
C PHE A 498 -15.05 -31.14 30.00
N LEU A 499 -15.23 -31.75 28.83
CA LEU A 499 -16.55 -32.07 28.29
C LEU A 499 -17.25 -33.15 29.14
N ASN A 500 -16.54 -34.23 29.47
CA ASN A 500 -17.03 -35.34 30.28
C ASN A 500 -17.42 -34.88 31.70
N ALA A 501 -16.63 -33.99 32.31
CA ALA A 501 -16.99 -33.40 33.60
C ALA A 501 -18.30 -32.60 33.54
N HIS A 502 -18.49 -31.79 32.49
CA HIS A 502 -19.74 -31.06 32.29
C HIS A 502 -20.93 -31.99 32.02
N LEU A 503 -20.74 -33.04 31.22
CA LEU A 503 -21.77 -34.06 30.96
C LEU A 503 -22.21 -34.75 32.26
N ALA A 504 -21.26 -35.07 33.14
CA ALA A 504 -21.56 -35.68 34.45
C ALA A 504 -22.40 -34.74 35.34
N ILE A 505 -22.05 -33.46 35.40
CA ILE A 505 -22.82 -32.43 36.13
C ILE A 505 -24.23 -32.30 35.54
N ALA A 506 -24.33 -32.23 34.21
CA ALA A 506 -25.60 -32.13 33.49
C ALA A 506 -26.41 -33.43 33.51
N LYS A 507 -25.86 -34.54 34.04
CA LYS A 507 -26.44 -35.90 33.97
C LYS A 507 -26.80 -36.32 32.54
N ALA A 508 -26.04 -35.81 31.57
CA ALA A 508 -26.20 -36.11 30.15
C ALA A 508 -25.26 -37.24 29.73
N LYS A 509 -25.68 -38.03 28.75
CA LYS A 509 -24.84 -39.05 28.11
C LYS A 509 -24.42 -38.55 26.72
N PRO A 510 -23.16 -38.77 26.30
CA PRO A 510 -22.79 -38.50 24.92
C PRO A 510 -23.59 -39.37 23.97
N THR A 511 -23.81 -38.87 22.76
CA THR A 511 -24.41 -39.67 21.68
C THR A 511 -23.50 -40.82 21.28
N ALA A 512 -24.08 -41.89 20.74
CA ALA A 512 -23.30 -43.00 20.20
C ALA A 512 -22.36 -42.51 19.09
N LEU A 513 -21.21 -43.16 18.96
CA LEU A 513 -20.26 -42.88 17.89
C LEU A 513 -20.92 -43.16 16.54
N THR A 514 -20.88 -42.20 15.62
CA THR A 514 -21.48 -42.34 14.30
C THR A 514 -20.70 -43.35 13.46
N ASP A 515 -21.37 -43.94 12.46
CA ASP A 515 -20.68 -44.74 11.46
C ASP A 515 -19.75 -43.87 10.58
N ASP A 516 -18.95 -44.53 9.76
CA ASP A 516 -17.92 -43.88 8.94
C ASP A 516 -18.49 -42.99 7.84
N LEU A 517 -19.62 -43.35 7.24
CA LEU A 517 -20.23 -42.57 6.16
C LEU A 517 -20.96 -41.35 6.73
N GLU A 518 -21.64 -41.51 7.85
CA GLU A 518 -22.22 -40.41 8.61
C GLU A 518 -21.14 -39.45 9.10
N PHE A 519 -20.02 -39.98 9.62
CA PHE A 519 -18.85 -39.18 10.01
C PHE A 519 -18.31 -38.38 8.82
N LEU A 520 -18.05 -39.02 7.68
CA LEU A 520 -17.51 -38.35 6.50
C LEU A 520 -18.46 -37.26 5.99
N ARG A 521 -19.76 -37.53 5.95
CA ARG A 521 -20.77 -36.55 5.55
C ARG A 521 -20.76 -35.33 6.49
N ARG A 522 -20.79 -35.55 7.81
CA ARG A 522 -20.78 -34.46 8.80
C ARG A 522 -19.49 -33.65 8.70
N LEU A 523 -18.33 -34.32 8.65
CA LEU A 523 -17.03 -33.69 8.52
C LEU A 523 -16.95 -32.83 7.24
N SER A 524 -17.39 -33.35 6.11
CA SER A 524 -17.37 -32.63 4.83
C SER A 524 -18.26 -31.38 4.86
N LEU A 525 -19.47 -31.49 5.41
CA LEU A 525 -20.37 -30.34 5.55
C LEU A 525 -19.82 -29.28 6.51
N ASP A 526 -19.21 -29.69 7.61
CA ASP A 526 -18.69 -28.79 8.66
C ASP A 526 -17.36 -28.11 8.26
N THR A 527 -16.55 -28.77 7.43
CA THR A 527 -15.24 -28.24 7.04
C THR A 527 -15.29 -27.44 5.76
N ILE A 528 -16.04 -27.92 4.76
CA ILE A 528 -16.03 -27.35 3.40
C ILE A 528 -17.43 -27.04 2.86
N GLY A 529 -18.49 -27.23 3.65
CA GLY A 529 -19.87 -26.89 3.26
C GLY A 529 -20.49 -27.77 2.16
N LEU A 530 -19.80 -28.82 1.72
CA LEU A 530 -20.22 -29.66 0.60
C LEU A 530 -20.37 -31.13 1.02
N LEU A 531 -21.23 -31.86 0.32
CA LEU A 531 -21.33 -33.31 0.46
C LEU A 531 -20.12 -33.99 -0.20
N PRO A 532 -19.61 -35.10 0.36
CA PRO A 532 -18.51 -35.83 -0.25
C PRO A 532 -18.95 -36.45 -1.58
N THR A 533 -18.12 -36.30 -2.61
CA THR A 533 -18.34 -36.89 -3.92
C THR A 533 -18.21 -38.42 -3.87
N PRO A 534 -18.78 -39.17 -4.84
CA PRO A 534 -18.60 -40.61 -4.92
C PRO A 534 -17.13 -41.06 -4.94
N ASN A 535 -16.23 -40.25 -5.53
CA ASN A 535 -14.79 -40.50 -5.54
C ASN A 535 -14.16 -40.34 -4.16
N GLU A 536 -14.54 -39.31 -3.40
CA GLU A 536 -14.05 -39.10 -2.04
C GLU A 536 -14.55 -40.17 -1.07
N ILE A 537 -15.80 -40.61 -1.20
CA ILE A 537 -16.35 -41.72 -0.41
C ILE A 537 -15.56 -43.01 -0.65
N ARG A 538 -15.34 -43.38 -1.93
CA ARG A 538 -14.54 -44.55 -2.28
C ARG A 538 -13.12 -44.46 -1.72
N SER A 539 -12.49 -43.29 -1.86
CA SER A 539 -11.14 -43.05 -1.36
C SER A 539 -11.07 -43.18 0.15
N PHE A 540 -12.04 -42.63 0.89
CA PHE A 540 -12.12 -42.74 2.34
C PHE A 540 -12.34 -44.17 2.83
N LEU A 541 -13.23 -44.94 2.19
CA LEU A 541 -13.50 -46.33 2.56
C LEU A 541 -12.32 -47.28 2.26
N ALA A 542 -11.50 -46.93 1.26
CA ALA A 542 -10.29 -47.68 0.91
C ALA A 542 -9.16 -47.51 1.94
N GLU A 543 -9.22 -46.49 2.80
CA GLU A 543 -8.20 -46.28 3.82
C GLU A 543 -8.35 -47.21 5.03
N PRO A 544 -7.26 -47.54 5.74
CA PRO A 544 -7.31 -48.39 6.93
C PRO A 544 -8.28 -47.83 7.99
N PRO A 545 -9.17 -48.66 8.57
CA PRO A 545 -10.15 -48.20 9.57
C PRO A 545 -9.55 -47.41 10.74
N ALA A 546 -8.35 -47.80 11.18
CA ALA A 546 -7.67 -47.15 12.30
C ALA A 546 -7.21 -45.70 12.02
N SER A 547 -6.98 -45.32 10.75
CA SER A 547 -6.44 -43.99 10.39
C SER A 547 -7.34 -43.17 9.46
N ARG A 548 -8.38 -43.77 8.87
CA ARG A 548 -9.18 -43.12 7.81
C ARG A 548 -9.82 -41.80 8.26
N ARG A 549 -10.27 -41.70 9.52
CA ARG A 549 -10.92 -40.49 10.04
C ARG A 549 -9.93 -39.35 10.22
N GLU A 550 -8.77 -39.63 10.80
CA GLU A 550 -7.68 -38.66 10.94
C GLU A 550 -7.23 -38.13 9.58
N ARG A 551 -6.99 -39.03 8.62
CA ARG A 551 -6.57 -38.66 7.26
C ARG A 551 -7.64 -37.87 6.51
N ALA A 552 -8.92 -38.21 6.69
CA ALA A 552 -10.03 -37.41 6.14
C ALA A 552 -10.06 -35.99 6.72
N ILE A 553 -9.85 -35.84 8.04
CA ILE A 553 -9.75 -34.53 8.70
C ILE A 553 -8.58 -33.73 8.09
N THR A 554 -7.39 -34.32 8.02
CA THR A 554 -6.21 -33.65 7.43
C THR A 554 -6.48 -33.21 5.99
N ARG A 555 -7.10 -34.07 5.17
CA ARG A 555 -7.41 -33.75 3.77
C ARG A 555 -8.41 -32.61 3.64
N LEU A 556 -9.49 -32.63 4.43
CA LEU A 556 -10.55 -31.62 4.35
C LEU A 556 -10.13 -30.26 4.92
N LEU A 557 -9.29 -30.24 5.96
CA LEU A 557 -8.70 -28.99 6.46
C LEU A 557 -7.72 -28.35 5.45
N ALA A 558 -7.14 -29.14 4.54
CA ALA A 558 -6.29 -28.66 3.45
C ALA A 558 -7.05 -28.41 2.14
N HIS A 559 -8.37 -28.65 2.12
CA HIS A 559 -9.18 -28.51 0.91
C HIS A 559 -9.45 -27.03 0.60
N PRO A 560 -9.38 -26.57 -0.65
CA PRO A 560 -9.58 -25.16 -1.00
C PRO A 560 -10.95 -24.61 -0.56
N GLY A 561 -12.00 -25.45 -0.62
CA GLY A 561 -13.34 -25.09 -0.14
C GLY A 561 -13.46 -24.81 1.37
N TRP A 562 -12.39 -25.04 2.16
CA TRP A 562 -12.32 -24.59 3.54
C TRP A 562 -12.51 -23.06 3.63
N ALA A 563 -11.77 -22.32 2.81
CA ALA A 563 -11.86 -20.86 2.83
C ALA A 563 -13.26 -20.39 2.43
N ASP A 564 -13.81 -20.95 1.34
CA ASP A 564 -15.16 -20.63 0.87
C ASP A 564 -16.23 -20.85 1.94
N HIS A 565 -16.16 -21.98 2.66
CA HIS A 565 -17.14 -22.31 3.69
C HIS A 565 -17.09 -21.33 4.87
N TRP A 566 -15.90 -21.10 5.42
CA TRP A 566 -15.72 -20.34 6.66
C TRP A 566 -15.87 -18.83 6.48
N VAL A 567 -15.69 -18.32 5.25
CA VAL A 567 -15.96 -16.91 4.94
C VAL A 567 -17.37 -16.50 5.34
N SER A 568 -18.38 -17.33 5.07
CA SER A 568 -19.77 -16.98 5.38
C SER A 568 -20.05 -16.86 6.89
N TYR A 569 -19.53 -17.78 7.69
CA TYR A 569 -19.61 -17.72 9.15
C TYR A 569 -18.93 -16.45 9.69
N TRP A 570 -17.72 -16.15 9.22
CA TRP A 570 -16.97 -14.99 9.73
C TRP A 570 -17.53 -13.65 9.29
N GLN A 571 -18.20 -13.59 8.14
CA GLN A 571 -18.97 -12.40 7.75
C GLN A 571 -20.10 -12.12 8.73
N ASP A 572 -20.87 -13.14 9.09
CA ASP A 572 -21.95 -13.03 10.07
C ASP A 572 -21.41 -12.68 11.46
N ALA A 573 -20.37 -13.39 11.91
CA ALA A 573 -19.74 -13.16 13.21
C ALA A 573 -19.09 -11.77 13.36
N LEU A 574 -18.59 -11.20 12.27
CA LEU A 574 -18.01 -9.85 12.23
C LEU A 574 -19.05 -8.76 11.90
N ALA A 575 -20.34 -9.12 11.96
CA ALA A 575 -21.49 -8.24 11.77
C ALA A 575 -21.43 -7.45 10.45
N GLU A 576 -21.15 -8.14 9.35
CA GLU A 576 -21.34 -7.56 8.03
C GLU A 576 -22.81 -7.15 7.87
N ASN A 577 -23.08 -5.86 7.74
CA ASN A 577 -24.46 -5.37 7.78
C ASN A 577 -25.31 -5.97 6.62
N PRO A 578 -26.38 -6.73 6.93
CA PRO A 578 -27.24 -7.33 5.91
C PRO A 578 -28.07 -6.32 5.10
N GLY A 579 -28.40 -5.15 5.67
CA GLY A 579 -29.03 -4.01 4.99
C GLY A 579 -28.12 -3.27 4.01
N ILE A 580 -26.82 -3.58 4.04
CA ILE A 580 -25.81 -3.16 3.08
C ILE A 580 -25.61 -4.20 1.95
N VAL A 581 -26.14 -5.42 2.08
CA VAL A 581 -26.20 -6.43 1.01
C VAL A 581 -27.28 -6.05 -0.02
N LYS A 582 -27.29 -4.77 -0.42
CA LYS A 582 -27.94 -4.36 -1.65
C LYS A 582 -26.97 -4.66 -2.79
N ALA A 583 -27.43 -5.42 -3.78
CA ALA A 583 -26.62 -5.86 -4.91
C ALA A 583 -25.93 -4.69 -5.66
N ASP A 584 -26.48 -3.49 -5.53
CA ASP A 584 -26.02 -2.21 -6.07
C ASP A 584 -24.80 -1.60 -5.36
N LEU A 585 -24.51 -1.95 -4.10
CA LEU A 585 -23.43 -1.30 -3.33
C LEU A 585 -22.11 -2.07 -3.31
N ASN A 586 -22.11 -3.41 -3.37
CA ASN A 586 -20.93 -4.30 -3.37
C ASN A 586 -19.76 -3.86 -2.44
N ASN A 587 -20.07 -3.20 -1.33
CA ASN A 587 -19.12 -2.48 -0.48
C ASN A 587 -18.41 -3.38 0.53
N SER A 588 -18.84 -4.63 0.67
CA SER A 588 -18.17 -5.66 1.47
C SER A 588 -17.31 -6.62 0.64
N GLY A 589 -17.51 -6.72 -0.67
CA GLY A 589 -16.79 -7.65 -1.55
C GLY A 589 -15.27 -7.71 -1.30
N PRO A 590 -14.57 -6.57 -1.20
CA PRO A 590 -13.15 -6.54 -0.84
C PRO A 590 -12.84 -7.14 0.54
N PHE A 591 -13.64 -6.84 1.58
CA PHE A 591 -13.47 -7.43 2.90
C PHE A 591 -13.67 -8.95 2.88
N ARG A 592 -14.72 -9.42 2.19
CA ARG A 592 -14.99 -10.86 1.98
C ARG A 592 -13.81 -11.56 1.31
N TRP A 593 -13.22 -10.92 0.31
CA TRP A 593 -12.04 -11.44 -0.40
C TRP A 593 -10.81 -11.53 0.50
N TRP A 594 -10.58 -10.54 1.38
CA TRP A 594 -9.51 -10.61 2.37
C TRP A 594 -9.69 -11.75 3.37
N LEU A 595 -10.91 -11.98 3.88
CA LEU A 595 -11.21 -13.14 4.73
C LEU A 595 -10.92 -14.46 4.00
N HIS A 596 -11.39 -14.58 2.76
CA HIS A 596 -11.14 -15.75 1.92
C HIS A 596 -9.64 -16.02 1.76
N GLN A 597 -8.85 -14.99 1.44
CA GLN A 597 -7.38 -15.10 1.33
C GLN A 597 -6.73 -15.47 2.66
N SER A 598 -7.22 -14.92 3.76
CA SER A 598 -6.70 -15.20 5.11
C SER A 598 -6.84 -16.69 5.47
N PHE A 599 -7.99 -17.28 5.18
CA PHE A 599 -8.21 -18.72 5.39
C PHE A 599 -7.46 -19.58 4.38
N SER A 600 -7.45 -19.19 3.10
CA SER A 600 -6.73 -19.90 2.03
C SER A 600 -5.22 -20.00 2.28
N ASP A 601 -4.64 -18.99 2.93
CA ASP A 601 -3.23 -18.95 3.29
C ASP A 601 -2.94 -19.47 4.71
N GLY A 602 -3.97 -19.91 5.45
CA GLY A 602 -3.81 -20.44 6.79
C GLY A 602 -3.25 -19.41 7.78
N LEU A 603 -3.68 -18.15 7.67
CA LEU A 603 -3.21 -17.09 8.58
C LEU A 603 -3.52 -17.47 10.04
N PRO A 604 -2.53 -17.36 10.96
CA PRO A 604 -2.80 -17.57 12.37
C PRO A 604 -3.86 -16.61 12.89
N PHE A 605 -4.77 -17.09 13.72
CA PHE A 605 -5.88 -16.28 14.23
C PHE A 605 -5.42 -14.97 14.90
N ALA A 606 -4.32 -15.01 15.67
CA ALA A 606 -3.75 -13.80 16.29
C ALA A 606 -3.32 -12.74 15.26
N ARG A 607 -2.80 -13.18 14.10
CA ARG A 607 -2.46 -12.28 12.99
C ARG A 607 -3.71 -11.74 12.31
N LEU A 608 -4.70 -12.60 12.04
CA LEU A 608 -5.98 -12.19 11.44
C LEU A 608 -6.63 -11.08 12.28
N VAL A 609 -6.71 -11.26 13.61
CA VAL A 609 -7.26 -10.26 14.52
C VAL A 609 -6.41 -8.98 14.53
N ALA A 610 -5.09 -9.09 14.56
CA ALA A 610 -4.21 -7.92 14.54
C ALA A 610 -4.39 -7.09 13.25
N GLU A 611 -4.43 -7.75 12.09
CA GLU A 611 -4.66 -7.09 10.80
C GLU A 611 -6.06 -6.46 10.74
N LEU A 612 -7.08 -7.14 11.27
CA LEU A 612 -8.45 -6.62 11.36
C LEU A 612 -8.54 -5.36 12.22
N VAL A 613 -7.84 -5.32 13.36
CA VAL A 613 -7.80 -4.13 14.25
C VAL A 613 -7.04 -2.98 13.60
N GLN A 614 -5.97 -3.26 12.87
CA GLN A 614 -5.16 -2.24 12.18
C GLN A 614 -5.90 -1.61 11.00
N MET A 615 -6.78 -2.37 10.33
CA MET A 615 -7.57 -1.90 9.17
C MET A 615 -6.71 -1.23 8.09
N GLU A 616 -5.55 -1.83 7.79
CA GLU A 616 -4.62 -1.32 6.78
C GLU A 616 -4.88 -1.91 5.39
N GLY A 617 -4.31 -1.27 4.36
CA GLY A 617 -4.35 -1.74 2.98
C GLY A 617 -5.45 -1.09 2.13
N SER A 618 -5.77 -1.74 1.02
CA SER A 618 -6.74 -1.27 0.03
C SER A 618 -8.19 -1.44 0.47
N LEU A 619 -9.01 -0.44 0.14
CA LEU A 619 -10.46 -0.50 0.31
C LEU A 619 -11.17 -1.29 -0.80
N VAL A 620 -10.49 -1.59 -1.93
CA VAL A 620 -11.13 -2.14 -3.14
C VAL A 620 -10.47 -3.41 -3.70
N GLN A 621 -9.21 -3.70 -3.37
CA GLN A 621 -8.46 -4.88 -3.84
C GLN A 621 -8.51 -6.07 -2.89
N GLY A 622 -9.14 -5.88 -1.72
CA GLY A 622 -9.31 -6.90 -0.67
C GLY A 622 -8.20 -6.88 0.37
N ALA A 623 -8.35 -6.01 1.36
CA ALA A 623 -7.48 -5.89 2.52
C ALA A 623 -8.31 -5.57 3.78
N PRO A 624 -7.72 -5.63 4.99
CA PRO A 624 -8.44 -5.35 6.25
C PRO A 624 -9.08 -3.96 6.30
N ALA A 625 -8.52 -2.95 5.61
CA ALA A 625 -9.13 -1.62 5.53
C ALA A 625 -10.58 -1.64 5.03
N ALA A 626 -10.93 -2.57 4.14
CA ALA A 626 -12.28 -2.73 3.64
C ALA A 626 -13.28 -3.11 4.74
N PHE A 627 -12.82 -3.67 5.87
CA PHE A 627 -13.67 -3.94 7.02
C PHE A 627 -14.33 -2.66 7.54
N ARG A 628 -13.63 -1.51 7.53
CA ARG A 628 -14.22 -0.22 7.90
C ARG A 628 -15.48 0.06 7.07
N MET A 629 -15.44 -0.18 5.76
CA MET A 629 -16.59 0.04 4.89
C MET A 629 -17.70 -0.98 5.15
N ALA A 630 -17.34 -2.22 5.42
CA ALA A 630 -18.29 -3.29 5.74
C ALA A 630 -18.98 -3.10 7.11
N SER A 631 -18.28 -2.52 8.09
CA SER A 631 -18.77 -2.32 9.46
C SER A 631 -19.50 -0.99 9.67
N LEU A 632 -19.37 -0.04 8.74
CA LEU A 632 -19.81 1.36 8.89
C LEU A 632 -21.33 1.60 8.89
N ASN A 633 -22.16 0.59 9.15
CA ASN A 633 -23.61 0.80 9.13
C ASN A 633 -24.43 0.00 10.13
N ASP A 634 -23.83 -0.79 11.04
CA ASP A 634 -24.55 -1.36 12.20
C ASP A 634 -23.55 -1.84 13.28
N ALA A 635 -22.60 -0.99 13.66
CA ALA A 635 -21.96 -1.16 14.95
C ALA A 635 -22.89 -0.55 16.02
N PRO A 636 -23.17 -1.24 17.15
CA PRO A 636 -24.06 -0.73 18.19
C PRO A 636 -23.59 0.60 18.80
#